data_AF-A0A850AHK0-F1
#
_entry.id   AF-A0A850AHK0-F1
#
_cell.length_a   1.000
_cell.length_b   1.000
_cell.length_c   1.000
_cell.angle_alpha   90.00
_cell.angle_beta   90.00
_cell.angle_gamma   90.00
#
_symmetry.space_group_name_H-M   'P 1'
#
loop_
_entity.id
_entity.type
_entity.pdbx_description
1 polymer ?
#
loop_
_entity_poly.entity_id
_entity_poly.type
_entity_poly.pdbx_seq_one_letter_code
_entity_poly.pdbx_strand_id
1 'polypeptide(L)'
;MGFGFLESVYEKYLLIEFRKAGLKAESQKPIKVYYEGEIVGDFEADIVVEDSIIVELKSVKRIIIAHEVQLVNYLVATGKDVGLLLNFGEKKVEVKRKVRELSVG
;
A
#
# COMPACT_ATOMS: atom_id res chain seq x y z
N MET A 1 5.35 -17.39 -4.39
CA MET A 1 3.97 -17.90 -4.21
C MET A 1 3.18 -17.70 -5.49
N GLY A 2 2.24 -18.60 -5.80
CA GLY A 2 1.29 -18.45 -6.90
C GLY A 2 0.02 -17.71 -6.48
N PHE A 3 -0.84 -17.39 -7.45
CA PHE A 3 -2.17 -16.80 -7.26
C PHE A 3 -3.11 -17.70 -6.44
N GLY A 4 -4.11 -17.10 -5.79
CA GLY A 4 -5.23 -17.82 -5.16
C GLY A 4 -5.26 -17.79 -3.63
N PHE A 5 -4.28 -17.18 -2.97
CA PHE A 5 -4.31 -16.94 -1.53
C PHE A 5 -5.02 -15.63 -1.18
N LEU A 6 -5.46 -15.51 0.07
CA LEU A 6 -5.96 -14.25 0.62
C LEU A 6 -4.82 -13.22 0.73
N GLU A 7 -5.16 -11.94 0.64
CA GLU A 7 -4.23 -10.81 0.78
C GLU A 7 -3.41 -10.91 2.08
N SER A 8 -4.04 -11.31 3.19
CA SER A 8 -3.39 -11.51 4.49
C SER A 8 -2.30 -12.60 4.51
N VAL A 9 -2.33 -13.56 3.58
CA VAL A 9 -1.24 -14.55 3.43
C VAL A 9 -0.06 -13.92 2.70
N TYR A 10 -0.32 -13.13 1.66
CA TYR A 10 0.75 -12.40 0.95
C TYR A 10 1.38 -11.32 1.83
N GLU A 11 0.59 -10.68 2.69
CA GLU A 11 1.09 -9.73 3.70
C GLU A 11 2.14 -10.38 4.59
N LYS A 12 1.81 -11.49 5.23
CA LYS A 12 2.74 -12.26 6.08
C LYS A 12 3.97 -12.73 5.31
N TYR A 13 3.79 -13.16 4.06
CA TYR A 13 4.89 -13.54 3.18
C TYR A 13 5.84 -12.35 2.94
N LEU A 14 5.30 -11.18 2.59
CA LEU A 14 6.11 -9.98 2.34
C LEU A 14 6.83 -9.50 3.58
N LEU A 15 6.21 -9.54 4.77
CA LEU A 15 6.90 -9.21 6.03
C LEU A 15 8.14 -10.10 6.27
N ILE A 16 8.05 -11.39 5.94
CA ILE A 16 9.20 -12.30 6.04
C ILE A 16 10.30 -11.88 5.06
N GLU A 17 9.96 -11.57 3.82
CA GLU A 17 10.93 -11.16 2.79
C GLU A 17 11.56 -9.80 3.09
N PHE A 18 10.79 -8.81 3.55
CA PHE A 18 11.32 -7.52 4.00
C PHE A 18 12.30 -7.69 5.17
N ARG A 19 11.95 -8.51 6.17
CA ARG A 19 12.86 -8.83 7.28
C ARG A 19 14.14 -9.49 6.81
N LYS A 20 14.08 -10.44 5.87
CA LYS A 20 15.27 -11.08 5.28
C LYS A 20 16.14 -10.08 4.53
N ALA A 21 15.52 -9.09 3.89
CA ALA A 21 16.20 -7.99 3.22
C ALA A 21 16.73 -6.91 4.18
N GLY A 22 16.50 -7.03 5.49
CA GLY A 22 16.92 -6.05 6.49
C GLY A 22 16.08 -4.77 6.51
N LEU A 23 14.88 -4.79 5.91
CA LEU A 23 13.97 -3.65 5.87
C LEU A 23 12.98 -3.70 7.04
N LYS A 24 12.74 -2.54 7.67
CA LYS A 24 11.66 -2.35 8.63
C LYS A 24 10.33 -2.33 7.88
N ALA A 25 9.45 -3.27 8.20
CA ALA A 25 8.10 -3.31 7.67
C ALA A 25 7.09 -3.56 8.80
N GLU A 26 6.05 -2.74 8.85
CA GLU A 26 4.97 -2.83 9.83
C GLU A 26 3.67 -3.15 9.09
N SER A 27 2.97 -4.22 9.47
CA SER A 27 1.67 -4.58 8.89
C SER A 27 0.51 -3.93 9.61
N GLN A 28 -0.59 -3.68 8.89
CA GLN A 28 -1.84 -3.13 9.45
C GLN A 28 -1.56 -1.89 10.30
N LYS A 29 -0.67 -1.03 9.79
CA LYS A 29 -0.23 0.16 10.53
C LYS A 29 -1.32 1.23 10.38
N PRO A 30 -1.96 1.69 11.47
CA PRO A 30 -2.87 2.82 11.38
C PRO A 30 -2.07 4.10 11.11
N ILE A 31 -2.49 4.84 10.08
CA ILE A 31 -1.91 6.11 9.68
C ILE A 31 -3.00 7.17 9.78
N LYS A 32 -2.70 8.28 10.47
CA LYS A 32 -3.65 9.38 10.63
C LYS A 32 -3.99 9.97 9.26
N VAL A 33 -5.29 10.14 9.03
CA VAL A 33 -5.85 10.76 7.82
C VAL A 33 -6.22 12.19 8.16
N TYR A 34 -5.69 13.13 7.38
CA TYR A 34 -5.91 14.56 7.54
C TYR A 34 -6.82 15.09 6.44
N TYR A 35 -7.74 15.98 6.81
CA TYR A 35 -8.51 16.81 5.90
C TYR A 35 -8.43 18.26 6.40
N GLU A 36 -7.90 19.17 5.57
CA GLU A 36 -7.71 20.59 5.93
C GLU A 36 -6.95 20.81 7.26
N GLY A 37 -6.02 19.91 7.60
CA GLY A 37 -5.22 19.97 8.84
C GLY A 37 -5.85 19.28 10.04
N GLU A 38 -7.10 18.85 9.95
CA GLU A 38 -7.82 18.14 11.01
C GLU A 38 -7.78 16.62 10.82
N ILE A 39 -7.70 15.87 11.92
CA ILE A 39 -7.71 14.40 11.89
C ILE A 39 -9.15 13.92 11.70
N VAL A 40 -9.40 13.21 10.59
CA VAL A 40 -10.73 12.69 10.25
C VAL A 40 -10.86 11.18 10.43
N GLY A 41 -9.76 10.51 10.77
CA GLY A 41 -9.75 9.07 11.05
C GLY A 41 -8.37 8.45 10.88
N ASP A 42 -8.38 7.13 10.76
CA ASP A 42 -7.21 6.32 10.49
C ASP A 42 -7.39 5.56 9.17
N PHE A 43 -6.32 5.47 8.41
CA PHE A 43 -6.15 4.56 7.29
C PHE A 43 -5.24 3.43 7.76
N GLU A 44 -5.74 2.21 7.76
CA GLU A 44 -4.93 1.03 8.03
C GLU A 44 -4.29 0.56 6.73
N ALA A 45 -3.00 0.84 6.56
CA ALA A 45 -2.24 0.34 5.41
C ALA A 45 -1.88 -1.13 5.61
N ASP A 46 -1.93 -1.94 4.55
CA ASP A 46 -1.59 -3.36 4.64
C ASP A 46 -0.15 -3.53 5.16
N ILE A 47 0.81 -2.81 4.58
CA ILE A 47 2.20 -2.73 5.04
C ILE A 47 2.75 -1.31 4.86
N VAL A 48 3.50 -0.84 5.85
CA VAL A 48 4.37 0.34 5.75
C VAL A 48 5.82 -0.07 5.85
N VAL A 49 6.62 0.25 4.83
CA VAL A 49 8.05 -0.07 4.75
C VAL A 49 8.88 1.19 5.02
N GLU A 50 9.90 1.08 5.87
CA GLU A 50 10.82 2.15 6.28
C GLU A 50 10.10 3.45 6.69
N ASP A 51 8.91 3.31 7.30
CA ASP A 51 8.00 4.40 7.66
C ASP A 51 7.74 5.44 6.54
N SER A 52 7.92 5.06 5.27
CA SER A 52 7.93 6.00 4.14
C SER A 52 7.11 5.50 2.94
N ILE A 53 7.06 4.19 2.73
CA ILE A 53 6.37 3.58 1.59
C ILE A 53 5.13 2.84 2.09
N ILE A 54 3.96 3.23 1.59
CA ILE A 54 2.73 2.45 1.75
C ILE A 54 2.71 1.33 0.71
N VAL A 55 2.41 0.12 1.12
CA VAL A 55 2.26 -1.04 0.24
C VAL A 55 0.87 -1.61 0.45
N GLU A 56 0.06 -1.57 -0.60
CA GLU A 56 -1.29 -2.12 -0.66
C GLU A 56 -1.30 -3.39 -1.50
N LEU A 57 -1.95 -4.43 -1.00
CA LEU A 57 -1.98 -5.74 -1.62
C LEU A 57 -3.31 -5.96 -2.31
N LYS A 58 -3.27 -6.66 -3.44
CA LYS A 58 -4.44 -7.17 -4.12
C LYS A 58 -4.24 -8.62 -4.52
N SER A 59 -5.31 -9.40 -4.47
CA SER A 59 -5.37 -10.74 -5.07
C SER A 59 -6.53 -10.83 -6.05
N VAL A 60 -6.47 -10.00 -7.10
CA VAL A 60 -7.54 -9.85 -8.09
C VAL A 60 -7.07 -10.17 -9.50
N LYS A 61 -8.01 -10.50 -10.38
CA LYS A 61 -7.71 -10.78 -11.79
C LYS A 61 -7.07 -9.61 -12.53
N ARG A 62 -7.47 -8.37 -12.18
CA ARG A 62 -6.92 -7.13 -12.76
C ARG A 62 -7.01 -5.99 -11.77
N ILE A 63 -6.00 -5.14 -11.73
CA ILE A 63 -6.10 -3.83 -11.08
C ILE A 63 -7.10 -2.96 -11.86
N ILE A 64 -7.99 -2.29 -11.14
CA ILE A 64 -8.88 -1.27 -11.72
C ILE A 64 -8.50 0.12 -11.22
N ILE A 65 -8.96 1.16 -11.93
CA ILE A 65 -8.66 2.57 -11.63
C ILE A 65 -9.01 2.92 -10.18
N ALA A 66 -10.11 2.38 -9.63
CA ALA A 66 -10.51 2.64 -8.25
C ALA A 66 -9.44 2.26 -7.21
N HIS A 67 -8.72 1.15 -7.42
CA HIS A 67 -7.63 0.75 -6.52
C HIS A 67 -6.47 1.76 -6.55
N GLU A 68 -6.16 2.28 -7.74
CA GLU A 68 -5.10 3.27 -7.92
C GLU A 68 -5.47 4.63 -7.32
N VAL A 69 -6.71 5.07 -7.52
CA VAL A 69 -7.24 6.32 -6.95
C VAL A 69 -7.30 6.24 -5.42
N GLN A 70 -7.73 5.11 -4.87
CA GLN A 70 -7.73 4.89 -3.42
C GLN A 70 -6.32 5.06 -2.83
N LEU A 71 -5.31 4.41 -3.42
CA LEU A 71 -3.92 4.56 -2.96
C LEU A 71 -3.45 6.02 -3.04
N VAL A 72 -3.70 6.72 -4.15
CA VAL A 72 -3.31 8.14 -4.29
C VAL A 72 -4.00 9.02 -3.24
N ASN A 73 -5.29 8.83 -3.00
CA ASN A 73 -6.02 9.58 -1.97
C ASN A 73 -5.41 9.39 -0.58
N TYR A 74 -5.00 8.17 -0.23
CA TYR A 74 -4.32 7.92 1.04
C TYR A 74 -2.92 8.53 1.09
N LEU A 75 -2.14 8.50 0.00
CA LEU A 75 -0.86 9.22 -0.05
C LEU A 75 -1.05 10.71 0.26
N VAL A 76 -2.05 11.34 -0.36
CA VAL A 76 -2.39 12.75 -0.08
C VAL A 76 -2.80 12.94 1.38
N ALA A 77 -3.77 12.17 1.88
CA ALA A 77 -4.37 12.38 3.18
C ALA A 77 -3.47 11.98 4.37
N THR A 78 -2.50 11.09 4.16
CA THR A 78 -1.51 10.68 5.18
C THR A 78 -0.20 11.45 5.06
N GLY A 79 -0.02 12.22 3.99
CA GLY A 79 1.21 12.94 3.68
C GLY A 79 2.40 12.05 3.26
N LYS A 80 2.18 10.76 2.98
CA LYS A 80 3.23 9.86 2.46
C LYS A 80 3.43 10.07 0.96
N ASP A 81 4.67 10.04 0.49
CA ASP A 81 4.99 10.40 -0.89
C ASP A 81 4.94 9.24 -1.88
N VAL A 82 5.14 8.01 -1.43
CA VAL A 82 5.25 6.83 -2.30
C VAL A 82 4.33 5.72 -1.85
N GLY A 83 3.56 5.19 -2.80
CA GLY A 83 2.69 4.03 -2.63
C GLY A 83 2.98 2.95 -3.67
N LEU A 84 2.91 1.70 -3.26
CA LEU A 84 2.98 0.53 -4.14
C LEU A 84 1.68 -0.25 -4.06
N LEU A 85 1.06 -0.52 -5.20
CA LEU A 85 -0.05 -1.46 -5.32
C LEU A 85 0.49 -2.76 -5.93
N LEU A 86 0.52 -3.83 -5.12
CA LEU A 86 1.02 -5.14 -5.50
C LEU A 86 -0.16 -6.08 -5.73
N ASN A 87 -0.45 -6.39 -6.98
CA ASN A 87 -1.48 -7.38 -7.31
C ASN A 87 -0.82 -8.74 -7.57
N PHE A 88 -1.04 -9.69 -6.68
CA PHE A 88 -0.73 -11.09 -6.91
C PHE A 88 -1.81 -11.66 -7.83
N GLY A 89 -1.67 -11.45 -9.14
CA GLY A 89 -2.63 -11.88 -10.15
C GLY A 89 -2.36 -13.29 -10.70
N GLU A 90 -3.30 -13.82 -11.48
CA GLU A 90 -3.29 -15.21 -12.00
C GLU A 90 -1.99 -15.61 -12.72
N LYS A 91 -1.36 -14.68 -13.44
CA LYS A 91 -0.18 -14.97 -14.27
C LYS A 91 1.14 -14.55 -13.63
N LYS A 92 1.16 -13.42 -12.93
CA LYS A 92 2.34 -12.81 -12.32
C LYS A 92 1.94 -11.78 -11.27
N VAL A 93 2.91 -11.38 -10.47
CA VAL A 93 2.77 -10.19 -9.63
C VAL A 93 2.84 -8.95 -10.52
N GLU A 94 1.82 -8.12 -10.44
CA GLU A 94 1.78 -6.79 -11.06
C GLU A 94 2.13 -5.75 -10.00
N VAL A 95 3.00 -4.81 -10.34
CA VAL A 95 3.43 -3.73 -9.45
C VAL A 95 3.04 -2.41 -10.09
N LYS A 96 2.27 -1.59 -9.38
CA LYS A 96 2.04 -0.20 -9.74
C LYS A 96 2.62 0.72 -8.67
N ARG A 97 3.49 1.63 -9.10
CA ARG A 97 4.00 2.71 -8.26
C ARG A 97 3.15 3.95 -8.42
N LYS A 98 2.76 4.56 -7.30
CA LYS A 98 2.10 5.86 -7.23
C LYS A 98 2.94 6.81 -6.41
N VAL A 99 2.90 8.07 -6.80
CA VAL A 99 3.52 9.17 -6.06
C VAL A 99 2.45 10.16 -5.70
N ARG A 100 2.59 10.79 -4.54
CA ARG A 100 1.77 11.93 -4.16
C ARG A 100 2.07 13.06 -5.14
N GLU A 101 1.16 13.33 -6.06
CA GLU A 101 1.24 14.52 -6.89
C GLU A 101 0.87 15.71 -6.02
N LEU A 102 1.87 16.51 -5.66
CA LEU A 102 1.64 17.85 -5.15
C LEU A 102 1.18 18.68 -6.35
N SER A 103 -0.13 18.86 -6.51
CA SER A 103 -0.63 20.00 -7.27
C SER A 103 -0.17 21.24 -6.51
N VAL A 104 0.98 21.79 -6.93
CA VAL A 104 1.34 23.18 -6.64
C VAL A 104 0.19 23.99 -7.25
N GLY A 105 -0.53 24.72 -6.39
CA GLY A 105 -1.70 25.49 -6.78
C GLY A 105 -1.44 26.49 -7.91
#